data_AF-A0AAX3ZAY8-F1
#
_entry.id   AF-A0AAX3ZAY8-F1
#
_cell.length_a   1.000
_cell.length_b   1.000
_cell.length_c   1.000
_cell.angle_alpha   90.00
_cell.angle_beta   90.00
_cell.angle_gamma   90.00
#
_symmetry.space_group_name_H-M   'P 1'
#
loop_
_entity.id
_entity.type
_entity.pdbx_description
1 polymer ?
#
loop_
_entity_poly.entity_id
_entity_poly.type
_entity_poly.pdbx_seq_one_letter_code
_entity_poly.pdbx_strand_id
1 'polypeptide(L)'
;MSENRLPDYLDHIQQAVIMSLIVIGEAATKVMDGYVEFTQAHADVPWRSMRNMRNRMAHGYFDINLDVVWETVQEWLPALLQQLPAVRQDADDEDRNDNCERGISDDC
;
A
#
# COMPACT_ATOMS: atom_id res chain seq x y z
N MET A 1 19.46 34.09 -22.16
CA MET A 1 18.15 33.44 -22.37
C MET A 1 18.08 32.29 -21.40
N SER A 2 17.23 32.43 -20.39
CA SER A 2 17.06 31.49 -19.28
C SER A 2 16.18 30.34 -19.77
N GLU A 3 16.80 29.32 -20.35
CA GLU A 3 16.09 28.11 -20.75
C GLU A 3 15.64 27.38 -19.47
N ASN A 4 14.33 27.42 -19.24
CA ASN A 4 13.63 26.90 -18.08
C ASN A 4 13.79 25.36 -18.02
N ARG A 5 14.84 24.87 -17.35
CA ARG A 5 15.15 23.43 -17.15
C ARG A 5 14.42 22.82 -15.94
N LEU A 6 13.25 23.37 -15.60
CA LEU A 6 12.36 22.90 -14.52
C LEU A 6 11.32 21.81 -14.92
N PRO A 7 11.02 21.48 -16.20
CA PRO A 7 9.99 20.47 -16.54
C PRO A 7 10.33 19.03 -16.09
N ASP A 8 11.57 18.57 -16.33
CA ASP A 8 11.95 17.16 -16.11
C ASP A 8 11.85 16.73 -14.65
N TYR A 9 12.13 17.62 -13.69
CA TYR A 9 12.11 17.26 -12.28
C TYR A 9 10.69 16.93 -11.79
N LEU A 10 9.70 17.70 -12.23
CA LEU A 10 8.30 17.47 -11.87
C LEU A 10 7.79 16.14 -12.45
N ASP A 11 8.21 15.77 -13.65
CA ASP A 11 7.81 14.51 -14.29
C ASP A 11 8.43 13.29 -13.59
N HIS A 12 9.71 13.38 -13.20
CA HIS A 12 10.36 12.28 -12.47
C HIS A 12 9.77 12.06 -11.07
N ILE A 13 9.42 13.13 -10.36
CA ILE A 13 8.78 13.03 -9.04
C ILE A 13 7.38 12.43 -9.17
N GLN A 14 6.59 12.87 -10.14
CA GLN A 14 5.28 12.27 -10.42
C GLN A 14 5.40 10.77 -10.72
N GLN A 15 6.35 10.40 -11.58
CA GLN A 15 6.58 9.00 -11.93
C GLN A 15 7.01 8.16 -10.71
N ALA A 16 7.88 8.71 -9.84
CA ALA A 16 8.29 8.03 -8.61
C ALA A 16 7.10 7.82 -7.63
N VAL A 17 6.24 8.82 -7.48
CA VAL A 17 5.02 8.71 -6.65
C VAL A 17 4.07 7.66 -7.21
N ILE A 18 3.81 7.68 -8.52
CA ILE A 18 2.95 6.69 -9.19
C ILE A 18 3.50 5.27 -9.01
N MET A 19 4.80 5.08 -9.20
CA MET A 19 5.44 3.77 -9.00
C MET A 19 5.31 3.31 -7.54
N SER A 20 5.47 4.20 -6.58
CA SER A 20 5.34 3.88 -5.16
C SER A 20 3.91 3.42 -4.82
N LEU A 21 2.90 4.11 -5.37
CA LEU A 21 1.49 3.75 -5.22
C LEU A 21 1.15 2.39 -5.86
N ILE A 22 1.71 2.09 -7.03
CA ILE A 22 1.58 0.78 -7.68
C ILE A 22 2.13 -0.34 -6.79
N VAL A 23 3.32 -0.13 -6.21
CA VAL A 23 3.96 -1.12 -5.32
C VAL A 23 3.10 -1.38 -4.09
N ILE A 24 2.53 -0.34 -3.48
CA ILE A 24 1.61 -0.48 -2.33
C ILE A 24 0.38 -1.31 -2.73
N GLY A 25 -0.25 -1.02 -3.86
CA GLY A 25 -1.43 -1.77 -4.29
C GLY A 25 -1.14 -3.22 -4.71
N GLU A 26 0.06 -3.49 -5.24
CA GLU A 26 0.52 -4.85 -5.52
C GLU A 26 0.76 -5.64 -4.22
N ALA A 27 1.38 -5.02 -3.21
CA ALA A 27 1.55 -5.63 -1.89
C ALA A 27 0.20 -5.94 -1.23
N ALA A 28 -0.73 -4.99 -1.24
CA ALA A 28 -2.09 -5.21 -0.74
C ALA A 28 -2.81 -6.36 -1.45
N THR A 29 -2.65 -6.48 -2.78
CA THR A 29 -3.23 -7.58 -3.56
C THR A 29 -2.67 -8.93 -3.14
N LYS A 30 -1.35 -9.03 -2.94
CA LYS A 30 -0.72 -10.27 -2.46
C LYS A 30 -1.20 -10.68 -1.08
N VAL A 31 -1.37 -9.74 -0.16
CA VAL A 31 -1.91 -10.02 1.17
C VAL A 31 -3.35 -10.53 1.07
N MET A 32 -4.19 -9.88 0.26
CA MET A 32 -5.57 -10.34 0.02
C MET A 32 -5.64 -11.73 -0.59
N ASP A 33 -4.77 -12.05 -1.54
CA ASP A 33 -4.82 -13.33 -2.25
C ASP A 33 -4.16 -14.47 -1.44
N GLY A 34 -3.17 -14.15 -0.59
CA GLY A 34 -2.43 -15.14 0.22
C GLY A 34 -2.94 -15.34 1.64
N TYR A 35 -3.61 -14.34 2.24
CA TYR A 35 -4.03 -14.32 3.64
C TYR A 35 -5.46 -13.78 3.74
N VAL A 36 -6.41 -14.52 3.17
CA VAL A 36 -7.81 -14.09 3.06
C VAL A 36 -8.44 -13.86 4.44
N GLU A 37 -8.20 -14.78 5.38
CA GLU A 37 -8.72 -14.73 6.75
C GLU A 37 -8.22 -13.47 7.48
N PHE A 38 -6.93 -13.15 7.34
CA PHE A 38 -6.32 -11.95 7.91
C PHE A 38 -6.96 -10.67 7.35
N THR A 39 -7.17 -10.60 6.03
CA THR A 39 -7.84 -9.43 5.44
C THR A 39 -9.31 -9.30 5.81
N GLN A 40 -9.97 -10.39 6.19
CA GLN A 40 -11.34 -10.35 6.72
C GLN A 40 -11.37 -9.86 8.17
N ALA A 41 -10.37 -10.25 8.98
CA ALA A 41 -10.19 -9.73 10.34
C ALA A 41 -9.89 -8.22 10.35
N HIS A 42 -9.09 -7.76 9.39
CA HIS A 42 -8.72 -6.35 9.21
C HIS A 42 -9.52 -5.66 8.08
N ALA A 43 -10.85 -5.74 8.14
CA ALA A 43 -11.74 -5.14 7.14
C ALA A 43 -11.79 -3.60 7.18
N ASP A 44 -11.27 -2.98 8.24
CA ASP A 44 -11.08 -1.55 8.41
C ASP A 44 -9.96 -0.98 7.52
N VAL A 45 -9.00 -1.83 7.16
CA VAL A 45 -7.98 -1.50 6.17
C VAL A 45 -8.57 -1.62 4.76
N PRO A 46 -8.41 -0.60 3.91
CA PRO A 46 -9.11 -0.56 2.64
C PRO A 46 -8.35 -1.31 1.52
N TRP A 47 -8.14 -2.61 1.70
CA TRP A 47 -7.37 -3.49 0.81
C TRP A 47 -7.84 -3.45 -0.66
N ARG A 48 -9.15 -3.52 -0.87
CA ARG A 48 -9.77 -3.49 -2.21
C ARG A 48 -9.48 -2.18 -2.94
N SER A 49 -9.51 -1.06 -2.22
CA SER A 49 -9.23 0.24 -2.80
C SER A 49 -7.77 0.39 -3.18
N MET A 50 -6.83 -0.18 -2.41
CA MET A 50 -5.41 -0.23 -2.79
C MET A 50 -5.18 -1.05 -4.07
N ARG A 51 -5.86 -2.20 -4.21
CA ARG A 51 -5.85 -3.00 -5.45
C ARG A 51 -6.44 -2.25 -6.64
N ASN A 52 -7.58 -1.58 -6.45
CA ASN A 52 -8.23 -0.78 -7.49
C ASN A 52 -7.37 0.39 -7.94
N MET A 53 -6.68 1.04 -7.00
CA MET A 53 -5.74 2.12 -7.27
C MET A 53 -4.57 1.64 -8.13
N ARG A 54 -3.97 0.48 -7.82
CA ARG A 54 -2.96 -0.16 -8.70
C ARG A 54 -3.50 -0.42 -10.10
N ASN A 55 -4.72 -0.95 -10.24
CA ASN A 55 -5.32 -1.20 -11.55
C ASN A 55 -5.53 0.09 -12.35
N ARG A 56 -5.94 1.17 -11.68
CA ARG A 56 -6.15 2.48 -12.30
C ARG A 56 -4.83 3.10 -12.76
N MET A 57 -3.77 3.00 -11.96
CA MET A 57 -2.42 3.47 -12.33
C MET A 57 -1.81 2.64 -13.46
N ALA A 58 -2.04 1.33 -13.48
CA ALA A 58 -1.51 0.42 -14.50
C ALA A 58 -2.23 0.54 -15.86
N HIS A 59 -3.51 0.90 -15.87
CA HIS A 59 -4.29 1.09 -17.11
C HIS A 59 -4.28 2.54 -17.61
N GLY A 60 -3.94 3.50 -16.76
CA GLY A 60 -4.11 4.93 -17.02
C GLY A 60 -2.87 5.68 -17.51
N TYR A 61 -1.77 5.04 -17.92
CA TYR A 61 -0.47 5.70 -18.18
C TYR A 61 -0.50 6.94 -19.11
N PHE A 62 -1.54 7.13 -19.93
CA PHE A 62 -1.73 8.31 -20.78
C PHE A 62 -2.79 9.31 -20.28
N ASP A 63 -3.61 8.96 -19.29
CA ASP A 63 -4.74 9.77 -18.81
C ASP A 63 -4.88 9.65 -17.27
N ILE A 64 -3.73 9.65 -16.58
CA ILE A 64 -3.72 9.66 -15.11
C ILE A 64 -4.22 11.03 -14.66
N ASN A 65 -5.42 11.05 -14.09
CA ASN A 65 -5.90 12.22 -13.38
C ASN A 65 -5.06 12.42 -12.11
N LEU A 66 -4.10 13.36 -12.18
CA LEU A 66 -3.19 13.71 -11.08
C LEU A 66 -3.91 14.21 -9.83
N ASP A 67 -5.12 14.79 -9.97
CA ASP A 67 -5.91 15.23 -8.81
C ASP A 67 -6.33 14.03 -7.96
N VAL A 68 -6.73 12.92 -8.58
CA VAL A 68 -7.08 11.67 -7.89
C VAL A 68 -5.86 11.05 -7.22
N VAL A 69 -4.68 11.15 -7.86
CA VAL A 69 -3.41 10.69 -7.26
C VAL A 69 -3.10 11.52 -6.01
N TRP A 70 -3.24 12.84 -6.11
CA TRP A 70 -2.94 13.76 -5.02
C TRP A 70 -3.89 13.59 -3.84
N GLU A 71 -5.20 13.43 -4.10
CA GLU A 71 -6.21 13.11 -3.08
C GLU A 71 -5.88 11.79 -2.36
N THR A 72 -5.50 10.75 -3.12
CA THR A 72 -5.08 9.47 -2.54
C THR A 72 -3.84 9.62 -1.66
N VAL A 73 -2.85 10.40 -2.09
CA VAL A 73 -1.63 10.62 -1.29
C VAL A 73 -1.92 11.43 -0.03
N GLN A 74 -2.82 12.41 -0.09
CA GLN A 74 -3.08 13.33 1.01
C GLN A 74 -4.08 12.79 2.04
N GLU A 75 -5.08 12.03 1.62
CA GLU A 75 -6.14 11.56 2.53
C GLU A 75 -5.96 10.09 2.90
N TRP A 76 -5.66 9.25 1.91
CA TRP A 76 -5.63 7.81 2.10
C TRP A 76 -4.32 7.31 2.71
N LEU A 77 -3.19 7.88 2.29
CA LEU A 77 -1.89 7.46 2.80
C LEU A 77 -1.73 7.70 4.31
N PRO A 78 -2.11 8.86 4.87
CA PRO A 78 -2.03 9.10 6.31
C PRO A 78 -2.95 8.20 7.11
N ALA A 79 -4.18 7.96 6.62
CA ALA A 79 -5.11 7.04 7.26
C ALA A 79 -4.55 5.61 7.31
N LEU A 80 -3.99 5.13 6.19
CA LEU A 80 -3.35 3.83 6.12
C LEU A 80 -2.15 3.73 7.08
N LEU A 81 -1.30 4.76 7.14
CA LEU A 81 -0.16 4.80 8.06
C LEU A 81 -0.56 4.73 9.54
N GLN A 82 -1.76 5.19 9.91
CA GLN A 82 -2.28 5.06 11.27
C GLN A 82 -2.79 3.64 11.58
N GLN A 83 -3.27 2.91 10.58
CA GLN A 83 -3.79 1.54 10.76
C GLN A 83 -2.67 0.48 10.75
N LEU A 84 -1.61 0.69 9.96
CA LEU A 84 -0.52 -0.28 9.77
C LEU A 84 0.18 -0.76 11.05
N PRO A 85 0.42 0.06 12.10
CA PRO A 85 1.06 -0.41 13.31
C PRO A 85 0.27 -1.49 14.04
N ALA A 86 -1.06 -1.36 14.11
CA ALA A 86 -1.93 -2.34 14.74
C ALA A 86 -1.96 -3.64 13.94
N VAL A 87 -2.17 -3.54 12.63
CA VAL A 87 -2.17 -4.71 11.73
C VAL A 87 -0.84 -5.45 11.75
N ARG A 88 0.29 -4.75 11.88
CA ARG A 88 1.60 -5.39 11.99
C ARG A 88 1.77 -6.12 13.33
N GLN A 89 1.30 -5.53 14.44
CA GLN A 89 1.37 -6.19 15.75
C GLN A 89 0.53 -7.46 15.77
N ASP A 90 -0.69 -7.40 15.23
CA ASP A 90 -1.56 -8.59 15.17
C ASP A 90 -0.94 -9.69 14.28
N ALA A 91 -0.27 -9.34 13.18
CA ALA A 91 0.47 -10.30 12.37
C ALA A 91 1.68 -10.92 13.11
N ASP A 92 2.45 -10.11 13.86
CA ASP A 92 3.58 -10.59 14.66
C ASP A 92 3.11 -11.52 15.79
N ASP A 93 1.94 -11.24 16.39
CA ASP A 93 1.35 -12.04 17.47
C ASP A 93 0.74 -13.35 16.95
N GLU A 94 0.12 -13.36 15.76
CA GLU A 94 -0.31 -14.60 15.09
C GLU A 94 0.88 -15.52 14.78
N ASP A 95 1.97 -14.99 14.21
CA ASP A 95 3.19 -15.76 13.93
C ASP A 95 3.83 -16.34 15.21
N ARG A 96 3.77 -15.58 16.32
CA ARG A 96 4.24 -16.08 17.63
C ARG A 96 3.35 -17.17 18.18
N ASN A 97 2.03 -17.00 18.10
CA ASN A 97 1.09 -18.00 18.59
C ASN A 97 1.21 -19.31 17.80
N ASP A 98 1.31 -19.24 16.47
CA ASP A 98 1.53 -20.40 15.60
C ASP A 98 2.83 -21.16 15.96
N ASN A 99 3.90 -20.43 16.30
CA ASN A 99 5.17 -21.02 16.71
C ASN A 99 5.13 -21.62 18.12
N CYS A 100 4.36 -21.05 19.05
CA CYS A 100 4.09 -21.65 20.36
C CYS A 100 3.25 -22.93 20.22
N GLU A 101 2.20 -22.93 19.39
CA GLU A 101 1.36 -24.12 19.16
C GLU A 101 2.12 -25.27 18.49
N ARG A 102 3.11 -24.94 17.66
CA ARG A 102 4.00 -25.92 17.02
C ARG A 102 5.20 -26.33 17.89
N GLY A 103 5.36 -25.74 19.08
CA GLY A 103 6.46 -26.03 20.01
C GLY A 103 7.84 -25.65 19.47
N ILE A 104 7.92 -24.61 18.63
CA ILE A 104 9.15 -24.16 17.97
C ILE A 104 9.82 -23.00 18.74
N SER A 105 9.08 -22.28 19.59
CA SER A 105 9.58 -21.16 20.41
C SER A 105 9.64 -21.53 21.89
N ASP A 106 10.76 -21.24 22.56
CA ASP A 106 10.96 -21.37 24.02
C ASP A 106 10.46 -20.15 24.81
N ASP A 107 10.04 -19.09 24.12
CA ASP A 107 9.63 -17.79 24.69
C ASP A 107 8.11 -17.67 24.86
N CYS A 108 7.46 -18.82 25.15
CA CYS A 108 6.12 -18.88 25.72
C CYS A 108 6.26 -18.87 27.26
#